data_AF-A0A382PW73-F1
#
_entry.id   AF-A0A382PW73-F1
#
_cell.length_a   1.000
_cell.length_b   1.000
_cell.length_c   1.000
_cell.angle_alpha   90.00
_cell.angle_beta   90.00
_cell.angle_gamma   90.00
#
_symmetry.space_group_name_H-M   'P 1'
#
loop_
_entity.id
_entity.type
_entity.pdbx_description
1 polymer ?
#
loop_
_entity_poly.entity_id
_entity_poly.type
_entity_poly.pdbx_seq_one_letter_code
_entity_poly.pdbx_strand_id
1 'polypeptide(L)'
;METEIIFEPHIPTALQRALEYAGDDGFVASLPQLLHARANASYDNIIWNTWFTANSEESVVTTPQGNHVVVAVHGGGILGTPERFERSAYADMDHRNAEGITGQGAAKITRQEARDVLDGKLPDGSEIPVYAFDEFRRGINDLPIHYGVITDFELARKTEKGFTPFDVLKEEPNFIVRAGGVEAAADYLDMFQARHDTRLMGNFHPFDRIDPDQPQTRVIFLAGNKGGVGSEGDYFYGYDSDYGIGGYAHMIGIARYVAVAPRDVSVRGLRGQDFE
;
A
#
# COMPACT_ATOMS: atom_id res chain seq x y z
N MET A 1 10.41 19.82 0.49
CA MET A 1 10.74 18.48 -0.02
C MET A 1 10.62 18.51 -1.53
N GLU A 2 11.40 17.69 -2.22
CA GLU A 2 11.21 17.38 -3.65
C GLU A 2 10.57 16.00 -3.76
N THR A 3 9.86 15.77 -4.86
CA THR A 3 9.09 14.55 -5.07
C THR A 3 9.31 14.06 -6.48
N GLU A 4 9.61 12.77 -6.63
CA GLU A 4 9.78 12.12 -7.93
C GLU A 4 8.87 10.88 -8.03
N ILE A 5 8.28 10.70 -9.20
CA ILE A 5 7.53 9.49 -9.55
C ILE A 5 8.49 8.56 -10.28
N ILE A 6 8.76 7.41 -9.67
CA ILE A 6 9.74 6.44 -10.18
C ILE A 6 8.99 5.24 -10.72
N PHE A 7 9.09 5.05 -12.03
CA PHE A 7 8.39 4.03 -12.78
C PHE A 7 9.37 3.09 -13.45
N GLU A 8 9.27 1.79 -13.16
CA GLU A 8 10.13 0.75 -13.74
C GLU A 8 9.32 -0.52 -14.02
N PRO A 9 9.63 -1.27 -15.10
CA PRO A 9 9.02 -2.55 -15.41
C PRO A 9 9.43 -3.69 -14.45
N HIS A 10 10.17 -3.38 -13.39
CA HIS A 10 10.68 -4.31 -12.39
C HIS A 10 10.53 -3.70 -10.98
N ILE A 11 9.66 -4.29 -10.14
CA ILE A 11 9.35 -3.79 -8.77
C ILE A 11 10.61 -3.54 -7.91
N PRO A 12 11.56 -4.50 -7.78
CA PRO A 12 12.78 -4.27 -7.00
C PRO A 12 13.57 -3.06 -7.47
N THR A 13 13.74 -2.89 -8.79
CA THR A 13 14.46 -1.74 -9.37
C THR A 13 13.72 -0.43 -9.12
N ALA A 14 12.38 -0.42 -9.24
CA ALA A 14 11.56 0.75 -8.91
C ALA A 14 11.75 1.18 -7.45
N LEU A 15 11.70 0.21 -6.53
CA LEU A 15 11.85 0.46 -5.09
C LEU A 15 13.27 0.92 -4.77
N GLN A 16 14.29 0.26 -5.33
CA GLN A 16 15.69 0.64 -5.14
C GLN A 16 15.91 2.10 -5.53
N ARG A 17 15.50 2.49 -6.75
CA ARG A 17 15.62 3.88 -7.21
C ARG A 17 14.84 4.86 -6.34
N ALA A 18 13.67 4.45 -5.83
CA ALA A 18 12.86 5.27 -4.93
C ALA A 18 13.52 5.49 -3.58
N LEU A 19 14.12 4.46 -3.00
CA LEU A 19 14.90 4.56 -1.76
C LEU A 19 16.16 5.41 -1.99
N GLU A 20 16.87 5.20 -3.09
CA GLU A 20 18.06 5.98 -3.46
C GLU A 20 17.73 7.48 -3.64
N TYR A 21 16.59 7.81 -4.28
CA TYR A 21 16.13 9.18 -4.44
C TYR A 21 15.75 9.81 -3.10
N ALA A 22 14.99 9.08 -2.27
CA ALA A 22 14.54 9.57 -0.97
C ALA A 22 15.74 9.89 -0.04
N GLY A 23 16.76 9.04 -0.05
CA GLY A 23 17.89 9.13 0.87
C GLY A 23 17.48 8.90 2.33
N ASP A 24 18.43 9.10 3.25
CA ASP A 24 18.25 8.77 4.68
C ASP A 24 17.21 9.65 5.39
N ASP A 25 17.03 10.89 4.93
CA ASP A 25 16.12 11.87 5.53
C ASP A 25 14.78 11.98 4.77
N GLY A 26 14.60 11.19 3.71
CA GLY A 26 13.39 11.16 2.89
C GLY A 26 12.48 9.97 3.19
N PHE A 27 11.48 9.75 2.33
CA PHE A 27 10.64 8.55 2.40
C PHE A 27 10.07 8.17 1.04
N VAL A 28 9.74 6.88 0.89
CA VAL A 28 8.89 6.39 -0.21
C VAL A 28 7.45 6.33 0.30
N ALA A 29 6.54 6.98 -0.44
CA ALA A 29 5.17 7.20 0.01
C ALA A 29 4.41 5.88 0.22
N SER A 30 3.81 5.78 1.40
CA SER A 30 2.84 4.75 1.73
C SER A 30 1.45 5.17 1.30
N LEU A 31 0.50 4.22 1.35
CA LEU A 31 -0.86 4.48 0.93
C LEU A 31 -1.51 5.68 1.66
N PRO A 32 -1.35 5.88 2.98
CA PRO A 32 -1.83 7.08 3.66
C PRO A 32 -1.28 8.38 3.05
N GLN A 33 0.02 8.46 2.74
CA GLN A 33 0.59 9.67 2.12
C GLN A 33 0.08 9.87 0.69
N LEU A 34 -0.11 8.81 -0.08
CA LEU A 34 -0.68 8.91 -1.43
C LEU A 34 -2.13 9.41 -1.42
N LEU A 35 -2.94 8.90 -0.47
CA LEU A 35 -4.34 9.30 -0.30
C LEU A 35 -4.44 10.74 0.21
N HIS A 36 -3.60 11.11 1.18
CA HIS A 36 -3.49 12.48 1.66
C HIS A 36 -3.09 13.45 0.53
N ALA A 37 -2.10 13.08 -0.29
CA ALA A 37 -1.68 13.89 -1.43
C ALA A 37 -2.81 14.06 -2.45
N ARG A 38 -3.60 13.02 -2.73
CA ARG A 38 -4.79 13.12 -3.59
C ARG A 38 -5.83 14.06 -3.00
N ALA A 39 -6.17 13.91 -1.73
CA ALA A 39 -7.18 14.75 -1.06
C ALA A 39 -6.81 16.25 -1.09
N ASN A 40 -5.53 16.60 -1.25
CA ASN A 40 -5.04 17.98 -1.24
C ASN A 40 -4.53 18.48 -2.60
N ALA A 41 -4.64 17.69 -3.67
CA ALA A 41 -4.21 18.06 -5.02
C ALA A 41 -5.40 18.35 -5.94
N SER A 42 -5.19 19.21 -6.93
CA SER A 42 -6.16 19.40 -8.02
C SER A 42 -6.34 18.09 -8.81
N TYR A 43 -7.53 17.87 -9.37
CA TYR A 43 -7.82 16.66 -10.15
C TYR A 43 -6.99 16.51 -11.43
N ASP A 44 -6.40 17.61 -11.93
CA ASP A 44 -5.46 17.59 -13.07
C ASP A 44 -4.06 17.11 -12.67
N ASN A 45 -3.75 17.06 -11.37
CA ASN A 45 -2.46 16.57 -10.90
C ASN A 45 -2.28 15.08 -11.25
N ILE A 46 -1.07 14.70 -11.63
CA ILE A 46 -0.73 13.33 -12.01
C ILE A 46 -1.05 12.30 -10.91
N ILE A 47 -1.05 12.69 -9.63
CA ILE A 47 -1.40 11.82 -8.50
C ILE A 47 -2.80 11.22 -8.64
N TRP A 48 -3.73 11.90 -9.30
CA TRP A 48 -5.09 11.43 -9.58
C TRP A 48 -5.21 10.61 -10.87
N ASN A 49 -4.31 10.85 -11.82
CA ASN A 49 -4.45 10.42 -13.21
C ASN A 49 -3.57 9.22 -13.59
N THR A 50 -2.92 8.60 -12.61
CA THR A 50 -2.11 7.40 -12.78
C THR A 50 -2.17 6.49 -11.55
N TRP A 51 -1.74 5.25 -11.71
CA TRP A 51 -1.68 4.28 -10.62
C TRP A 51 -0.33 4.29 -9.88
N PHE A 52 -0.33 3.85 -8.64
CA PHE A 52 0.86 3.78 -7.79
C PHE A 52 0.94 2.45 -7.04
N THR A 53 2.17 1.96 -6.90
CA THR A 53 2.52 0.98 -5.89
C THR A 53 2.79 1.74 -4.60
N ALA A 54 2.09 1.39 -3.52
CA ALA A 54 2.33 2.00 -2.23
C ALA A 54 3.50 1.30 -1.53
N ASN A 55 4.30 2.04 -0.75
CA ASN A 55 5.23 1.45 0.21
C ASN A 55 4.48 0.94 1.47
N SER A 56 3.38 0.24 1.24
CA SER A 56 2.52 -0.34 2.26
C SER A 56 2.24 -1.78 1.92
N GLU A 57 2.17 -2.61 2.95
CA GLU A 57 1.92 -4.03 2.81
C GLU A 57 0.91 -4.55 3.84
N GLU A 58 0.23 -5.63 3.49
CA GLU A 58 -0.70 -6.34 4.36
C GLU A 58 -0.21 -7.78 4.55
N SER A 59 0.21 -8.09 5.77
CA SER A 59 0.67 -9.41 6.18
C SER A 59 -0.44 -10.16 6.91
N VAL A 60 -0.78 -11.37 6.44
CA VAL A 60 -1.69 -12.28 7.14
C VAL A 60 -0.85 -13.23 7.97
N VAL A 61 -1.06 -13.21 9.30
CA VAL A 61 -0.23 -13.92 10.27
C VAL A 61 -1.06 -14.50 11.40
N THR A 62 -0.47 -15.43 12.16
CA THR A 62 -1.06 -15.99 13.37
C THR A 62 -0.32 -15.46 14.59
N THR A 63 -1.07 -14.86 15.51
CA THR A 63 -0.57 -14.41 16.82
C THR A 63 -0.07 -15.58 17.67
N PRO A 64 0.77 -15.34 18.70
CA PRO A 64 1.20 -16.39 19.62
C PRO A 64 0.04 -17.14 20.31
N GLN A 65 -1.12 -16.50 20.45
CA GLN A 65 -2.33 -17.07 21.04
C GLN A 65 -3.14 -17.92 20.05
N GLY A 66 -2.76 -17.96 18.77
CA GLY A 66 -3.44 -18.74 17.73
C GLY A 66 -4.50 -17.97 16.95
N ASN A 67 -4.69 -16.67 17.19
CA ASN A 67 -5.64 -15.85 16.42
C ASN A 67 -5.01 -15.40 15.09
N HIS A 68 -5.79 -15.42 14.02
CA HIS A 68 -5.39 -14.84 12.73
C HIS A 68 -5.62 -13.33 12.72
N VAL A 69 -4.64 -12.59 12.22
CA VAL A 69 -4.70 -11.14 12.09
C VAL A 69 -4.11 -10.68 10.76
N VAL A 70 -4.50 -9.49 10.34
CA VAL A 70 -3.85 -8.73 9.28
C VAL A 70 -2.99 -7.64 9.94
N VAL A 71 -1.70 -7.61 9.62
CA VAL A 71 -0.79 -6.54 9.99
C VAL A 71 -0.56 -5.68 8.76
N ALA A 72 -1.14 -4.48 8.76
CA ALA A 72 -0.87 -3.48 7.73
C ALA A 72 0.33 -2.65 8.17
N VAL A 73 1.39 -2.62 7.36
CA VAL A 73 2.58 -1.79 7.63
C VAL A 73 2.65 -0.70 6.57
N HIS A 74 2.82 0.54 7.03
CA HIS A 74 3.06 1.72 6.20
C HIS A 74 4.48 2.20 6.50
N GLY A 75 5.28 2.46 5.46
CA GLY A 75 6.68 2.88 5.56
C GLY A 75 7.67 1.85 5.01
N GLY A 76 7.17 0.70 4.57
CA GLY A 76 7.96 -0.45 4.08
C GLY A 76 8.11 -1.52 5.16
N GLY A 77 7.46 -2.67 4.99
CA GLY A 77 7.47 -3.75 5.97
C GLY A 77 8.47 -4.86 5.66
N ILE A 78 8.01 -6.10 5.67
CA ILE A 78 8.80 -7.28 5.29
C ILE A 78 9.37 -7.11 3.87
N LEU A 79 8.57 -6.60 2.93
CA LEU A 79 8.99 -6.32 1.56
C LEU A 79 9.62 -4.93 1.41
N GLY A 80 10.06 -4.28 2.50
CA GLY A 80 10.62 -2.94 2.48
C GLY A 80 11.95 -2.81 1.71
N THR A 81 12.59 -3.92 1.32
CA THR A 81 13.86 -3.92 0.58
C THR A 81 13.78 -4.59 -0.79
N PRO A 82 14.50 -4.08 -1.81
CA PRO A 82 14.57 -4.71 -3.14
C PRO A 82 14.99 -6.18 -3.08
N GLU A 83 15.98 -6.51 -2.25
CA GLU A 83 16.52 -7.87 -2.11
C GLU A 83 15.45 -8.84 -1.60
N ARG A 84 14.55 -8.38 -0.73
CA ARG A 84 13.50 -9.25 -0.19
C ARG A 84 12.41 -9.54 -1.22
N PHE A 85 12.12 -8.60 -2.13
CA PHE A 85 11.30 -8.87 -3.31
C PHE A 85 11.96 -9.89 -4.23
N GLU A 86 13.24 -9.72 -4.57
CA GLU A 86 13.97 -10.64 -5.45
C GLU A 86 13.99 -12.06 -4.90
N ARG A 87 14.26 -12.21 -3.60
CA ARG A 87 14.19 -13.49 -2.90
C ARG A 87 12.84 -14.18 -3.06
N SER A 88 11.74 -13.43 -3.00
CA SER A 88 10.39 -13.97 -3.24
C SER A 88 10.11 -14.27 -4.72
N ALA A 89 10.59 -13.45 -5.65
CA ALA A 89 10.31 -13.60 -7.08
C ALA A 89 11.13 -14.72 -7.73
N TYR A 90 12.37 -14.91 -7.29
CA TYR A 90 13.33 -15.87 -7.86
C TYR A 90 13.51 -17.14 -7.03
N ALA A 91 12.76 -17.29 -5.94
CA ALA A 91 12.78 -18.52 -5.17
C ALA A 91 12.36 -19.71 -6.03
N ASP A 92 13.00 -20.86 -5.81
CA ASP A 92 12.61 -22.12 -6.44
C ASP A 92 11.12 -22.43 -6.13
N MET A 93 10.41 -22.93 -7.14
CA MET A 93 8.98 -23.26 -7.09
C MET A 93 8.67 -24.51 -6.25
N ASP A 94 9.67 -25.17 -5.65
CA ASP A 94 9.47 -26.24 -4.69
C ASP A 94 8.57 -25.76 -3.54
N HIS A 95 7.46 -26.46 -3.34
CA HIS A 95 6.53 -26.23 -2.24
C HIS A 95 7.20 -26.22 -0.85
N ARG A 96 8.36 -26.88 -0.69
CA ARG A 96 9.15 -26.90 0.56
C ARG A 96 9.99 -25.65 0.77
N ASN A 97 10.17 -24.82 -0.27
CA ASN A 97 10.91 -23.58 -0.15
C ASN A 97 10.17 -22.62 0.80
N ALA A 98 10.90 -22.13 1.81
CA ALA A 98 10.40 -21.16 2.78
C ALA A 98 10.16 -19.79 2.13
N GLU A 99 10.83 -19.53 1.01
CA GLU A 99 10.67 -18.35 0.18
C GLU A 99 9.86 -18.66 -1.08
N GLY A 100 9.48 -17.61 -1.80
CA GLY A 100 8.72 -17.70 -3.03
C GLY A 100 7.36 -17.03 -2.94
N ILE A 101 6.51 -17.40 -3.88
CA ILE A 101 5.12 -16.95 -3.98
C ILE A 101 4.21 -18.11 -3.53
N THR A 102 3.18 -17.79 -2.75
CA THR A 102 2.15 -18.76 -2.36
C THR A 102 1.31 -19.15 -3.58
N GLY A 103 0.59 -20.28 -3.50
CA GLY A 103 -0.46 -20.59 -4.50
C GLY A 103 -1.57 -19.53 -4.58
N GLN A 104 -1.54 -18.54 -3.70
CA GLN A 104 -2.50 -17.45 -3.52
C GLN A 104 -1.95 -16.11 -4.04
N GLY A 105 -0.79 -16.13 -4.72
CA GLY A 105 -0.21 -14.96 -5.40
C GLY A 105 0.48 -13.94 -4.50
N ALA A 106 0.81 -14.28 -3.25
CA ALA A 106 1.52 -13.42 -2.31
C ALA A 106 2.94 -13.90 -2.02
N ALA A 107 3.80 -13.02 -1.51
CA ALA A 107 5.06 -13.47 -0.93
C ALA A 107 4.80 -14.39 0.26
N LYS A 108 5.45 -15.56 0.27
CA LYS A 108 5.61 -16.35 1.48
C LYS A 108 6.45 -15.56 2.47
N ILE A 109 6.05 -15.62 3.74
CA ILE A 109 6.85 -15.11 4.86
C ILE A 109 7.13 -16.25 5.83
N THR A 110 8.32 -16.20 6.42
CA THR A 110 8.73 -17.18 7.42
C THR A 110 7.95 -16.99 8.71
N ARG A 111 7.94 -18.01 9.58
CA ARG A 111 7.37 -17.88 10.94
C ARG A 111 8.07 -16.81 11.78
N GLN A 112 9.33 -16.53 11.49
CA GLN A 112 10.09 -15.51 12.19
C GLN A 112 9.65 -14.12 11.74
N GLU A 113 9.62 -13.85 10.43
CA GLU A 113 9.08 -12.60 9.87
C GLU A 113 7.63 -12.33 10.33
N ALA A 114 6.79 -13.37 10.38
CA ALA A 114 5.41 -13.26 10.86
C ALA A 114 5.31 -12.88 12.34
N ARG A 115 6.27 -13.28 13.19
CA ARG A 115 6.34 -12.88 14.59
C ARG A 115 6.93 -11.49 14.75
N ASP A 116 8.00 -11.22 14.02
CA ASP A 116 8.72 -9.95 14.10
C ASP A 116 7.81 -8.79 13.68
N VAL A 117 7.04 -8.94 12.60
CA VAL A 117 6.10 -7.90 12.15
C VAL A 117 4.99 -7.61 13.16
N LEU A 118 4.55 -8.60 13.95
CA LEU A 118 3.59 -8.40 15.04
C LEU A 118 4.17 -7.54 16.17
N ASP A 119 5.47 -7.69 16.42
CA ASP A 119 6.22 -6.94 17.43
C ASP A 119 6.78 -5.61 16.86
N GLY A 120 6.49 -5.28 15.60
CA GLY A 120 6.99 -4.08 14.94
C GLY A 120 8.47 -4.14 14.55
N LYS A 121 9.05 -5.33 14.44
CA LYS A 121 10.45 -5.54 14.04
C LYS A 121 10.54 -5.85 12.56
N LEU A 122 11.39 -5.11 11.84
CA LEU A 122 11.51 -5.22 10.39
C LEU A 122 12.82 -5.90 9.97
N PRO A 123 12.89 -6.46 8.74
CA PRO A 123 14.08 -7.20 8.29
C PRO A 123 15.37 -6.38 8.21
N ASP A 124 15.26 -5.05 8.08
CA ASP A 124 16.39 -4.13 8.07
C ASP A 124 16.92 -3.81 9.49
N GLY A 125 16.28 -4.38 10.53
CA GLY A 125 16.64 -4.18 11.93
C GLY A 125 15.99 -2.95 12.58
N SER A 126 15.17 -2.20 11.84
CA SER A 126 14.38 -1.11 12.41
C SER A 126 13.19 -1.62 13.22
N GLU A 127 12.71 -0.78 14.14
CA GLU A 127 11.53 -1.04 14.95
C GLU A 127 10.51 0.08 14.74
N ILE A 128 9.24 -0.31 14.64
CA ILE A 128 8.11 0.58 14.35
C ILE A 128 7.03 0.41 15.41
N PRO A 129 6.27 1.46 15.73
CA PRO A 129 5.10 1.31 16.59
C PRO A 129 4.02 0.51 15.85
N VAL A 130 3.37 -0.40 16.59
CA VAL A 130 2.27 -1.22 16.09
C VAL A 130 1.05 -0.99 16.98
N TYR A 131 -0.05 -0.58 16.36
CA TYR A 131 -1.29 -0.24 17.06
C TYR A 131 -2.35 -1.32 16.83
N ALA A 132 -3.14 -1.62 17.86
CA ALA A 132 -4.36 -2.40 17.65
C ALA A 132 -5.41 -1.56 16.91
N PHE A 133 -6.19 -2.16 16.02
CA PHE A 133 -7.20 -1.44 15.23
C PHE A 133 -8.17 -0.60 16.09
N ASP A 134 -8.62 -1.13 17.23
CA ASP A 134 -9.55 -0.42 18.12
C ASP A 134 -8.94 0.85 18.74
N GLU A 135 -7.62 0.87 18.95
CA GLU A 135 -6.89 2.05 19.38
C GLU A 135 -6.72 3.00 18.20
N PHE A 136 -6.24 2.47 17.06
CA PHE A 136 -5.99 3.23 15.84
C PHE A 136 -7.24 3.97 15.34
N ARG A 137 -8.40 3.32 15.36
CA ARG A 137 -9.69 3.90 14.94
C ARG A 137 -10.11 5.11 15.79
N ARG A 138 -9.65 5.19 17.04
CA ARG A 138 -9.93 6.34 17.93
C ARG A 138 -9.04 7.55 17.63
N GLY A 139 -8.04 7.38 16.76
CA GLY A 139 -7.03 8.38 16.44
C GLY A 139 -5.77 8.20 17.28
N ILE A 140 -4.62 8.28 16.61
CA ILE A 140 -3.29 8.32 17.22
C ILE A 140 -2.74 9.73 17.04
N ASN A 141 -2.41 10.40 18.14
CA ASN A 141 -1.73 11.68 18.07
C ASN A 141 -0.31 11.49 17.52
N ASP A 142 0.10 12.39 16.63
CA ASP A 142 1.44 12.39 16.05
C ASP A 142 1.84 11.04 15.41
N LEU A 143 0.89 10.42 14.69
CA LEU A 143 1.11 9.16 13.98
C LEU A 143 2.36 9.28 13.07
N PRO A 144 3.40 8.46 13.29
CA PRO A 144 4.61 8.55 12.49
C PRO A 144 4.38 8.10 11.05
N ILE A 145 5.32 8.39 10.15
CA ILE A 145 5.26 7.94 8.75
C ILE A 145 5.36 6.40 8.66
N HIS A 146 6.19 5.81 9.53
CA HIS A 146 6.42 4.37 9.59
C HIS A 146 5.71 3.76 10.80
N TYR A 147 4.70 2.92 10.56
CA TYR A 147 3.92 2.27 11.62
C TYR A 147 3.19 1.03 11.11
N GLY A 148 2.76 0.18 12.06
CA GLY A 148 1.91 -0.98 11.81
C GLY A 148 0.53 -0.85 12.46
N VAL A 149 -0.48 -1.50 11.88
CA VAL A 149 -1.81 -1.67 12.50
C VAL A 149 -2.22 -3.13 12.45
N ILE A 150 -2.58 -3.70 13.59
CA ILE A 150 -3.09 -5.07 13.73
C ILE A 150 -4.62 -5.03 13.71
N THR A 151 -5.19 -5.71 12.73
CA THR A 151 -6.64 -5.91 12.59
C THR A 151 -6.98 -7.38 12.70
N ASP A 152 -8.03 -7.73 13.45
CA ASP A 152 -8.55 -9.10 13.48
C ASP A 152 -8.89 -9.58 12.06
N PHE A 153 -8.49 -10.80 11.71
CA PHE A 153 -8.66 -11.30 10.34
C PHE A 153 -10.14 -11.42 9.96
N GLU A 154 -11.01 -11.83 10.88
CA GLU A 154 -12.44 -11.95 10.59
C GLU A 154 -13.11 -10.59 10.45
N LEU A 155 -12.66 -9.59 11.21
CA LEU A 155 -13.07 -8.21 11.03
C LEU A 155 -12.66 -7.71 9.64
N ALA A 156 -11.39 -7.87 9.26
CA ALA A 156 -10.86 -7.49 7.94
C ALA A 156 -11.52 -8.26 6.79
N ARG A 157 -11.87 -9.54 6.99
CA ARG A 157 -12.47 -10.40 5.96
C ARG A 157 -13.92 -10.04 5.64
N LYS A 158 -14.68 -9.58 6.63
CA LYS A 158 -16.12 -9.28 6.52
C LYS A 158 -16.41 -7.95 5.84
N THR A 159 -15.39 -7.16 5.55
CA THR A 159 -15.51 -5.87 4.88
C THR A 159 -15.96 -6.07 3.44
N GLU A 160 -16.72 -5.12 2.91
CA GLU A 160 -17.18 -5.20 1.53
C GLU A 160 -15.99 -5.15 0.55
N LYS A 161 -16.04 -6.04 -0.44
CA LYS A 161 -15.01 -6.20 -1.45
C LYS A 161 -15.54 -5.84 -2.82
N GLY A 162 -14.85 -4.93 -3.50
CA GLY A 162 -15.20 -4.46 -4.83
C GLY A 162 -15.78 -3.06 -4.78
N PHE A 163 -16.70 -2.77 -5.70
CA PHE A 163 -17.31 -1.45 -5.80
C PHE A 163 -18.29 -1.22 -4.64
N THR A 164 -17.91 -0.31 -3.75
CA THR A 164 -18.54 -0.12 -2.44
C THR A 164 -18.98 1.34 -2.29
N PRO A 165 -20.16 1.61 -1.70
CA PRO A 165 -20.60 2.98 -1.41
C PRO A 165 -19.66 3.73 -0.47
N PHE A 166 -19.49 5.04 -0.68
CA PHE A 166 -18.60 5.89 0.12
C PHE A 166 -18.93 5.88 1.62
N ASP A 167 -20.22 5.94 1.99
CA ASP A 167 -20.64 5.91 3.40
C ASP A 167 -20.27 4.60 4.10
N VAL A 168 -20.22 3.48 3.35
CA VAL A 168 -19.75 2.21 3.88
C VAL A 168 -18.23 2.25 4.04
N LEU A 169 -17.50 2.73 3.05
CA LEU A 169 -16.03 2.82 3.08
C LEU A 169 -15.50 3.70 4.21
N LYS A 170 -16.20 4.79 4.57
CA LYS A 170 -15.82 5.68 5.68
C LYS A 170 -15.76 4.96 7.04
N GLU A 171 -16.54 3.90 7.21
CA GLU A 171 -16.62 3.13 8.46
C GLU A 171 -15.91 1.77 8.36
N GLU A 172 -15.33 1.46 7.19
CA GLU A 172 -14.79 0.15 6.84
C GLU A 172 -13.36 -0.03 7.41
N PRO A 173 -13.11 -1.05 8.26
CA PRO A 173 -11.83 -1.25 8.93
C PRO A 173 -10.59 -1.22 8.04
N ASN A 174 -10.58 -1.96 6.93
CA ASN A 174 -9.44 -2.00 6.02
C ASN A 174 -9.21 -0.63 5.38
N PHE A 175 -10.27 0.07 4.96
CA PHE A 175 -10.13 1.42 4.40
C PHE A 175 -9.56 2.41 5.41
N ILE A 176 -10.07 2.40 6.65
CA ILE A 176 -9.57 3.26 7.73
C ILE A 176 -8.07 3.02 7.95
N VAL A 177 -7.64 1.76 8.02
CA VAL A 177 -6.23 1.39 8.15
C VAL A 177 -5.42 1.90 6.96
N ARG A 178 -5.86 1.58 5.75
CA ARG A 178 -5.21 1.96 4.48
C ARG A 178 -5.07 3.47 4.30
N ALA A 179 -6.05 4.24 4.78
CA ALA A 179 -6.08 5.70 4.70
C ALA A 179 -5.23 6.39 5.78
N GLY A 180 -4.84 5.68 6.82
CA GLY A 180 -4.11 6.28 7.94
C GLY A 180 -5.01 6.90 9.02
N GLY A 181 -6.28 6.47 9.11
CA GLY A 181 -7.21 6.91 10.15
C GLY A 181 -8.59 7.28 9.60
N VAL A 182 -9.54 7.50 10.52
CA VAL A 182 -10.95 7.78 10.19
C VAL A 182 -11.10 9.12 9.47
N GLU A 183 -10.46 10.18 9.97
CA GLU A 183 -10.52 11.52 9.37
C GLU A 183 -9.89 11.52 7.97
N ALA A 184 -8.70 10.93 7.84
CA ALA A 184 -8.00 10.82 6.55
C ALA A 184 -8.80 10.00 5.52
N ALA A 185 -9.49 8.93 5.96
CA ALA A 185 -10.40 8.17 5.11
C ALA A 185 -11.56 9.03 4.60
N ALA A 186 -12.22 9.78 5.49
CA ALA A 186 -13.33 10.64 5.14
C ALA A 186 -12.92 11.74 4.15
N ASP A 187 -11.83 12.45 4.43
CA ASP A 187 -11.31 13.52 3.58
C ASP A 187 -10.99 13.04 2.16
N TYR A 188 -10.32 11.88 2.05
CA TYR A 188 -10.03 11.29 0.75
C TYR A 188 -11.29 10.85 0.02
N LEU A 189 -12.21 10.17 0.70
CA LEU A 189 -13.44 9.64 0.08
C LEU A 189 -14.35 10.77 -0.41
N ASP A 190 -14.46 11.88 0.34
CA ASP A 190 -15.20 13.07 -0.09
C ASP A 190 -14.58 13.69 -1.35
N MET A 191 -13.26 13.82 -1.38
CA MET A 191 -12.54 14.31 -2.56
C MET A 191 -12.66 13.36 -3.77
N PHE A 192 -12.65 12.06 -3.54
CA PHE A 192 -12.81 11.05 -4.60
C PHE A 192 -14.22 11.09 -5.20
N GLN A 193 -15.24 11.15 -4.34
CA GLN A 193 -16.64 11.24 -4.75
C GLN A 193 -16.89 12.48 -5.60
N ALA A 194 -16.39 13.64 -5.17
CA ALA A 194 -16.58 14.93 -5.83
C ALA A 194 -15.93 15.02 -7.22
N ARG A 195 -14.91 14.20 -7.52
CA ARG A 195 -14.14 14.28 -8.77
C ARG A 195 -15.00 14.04 -10.02
N HIS A 196 -15.89 13.07 -9.96
CA HIS A 196 -16.73 12.64 -11.10
C HIS A 196 -18.20 12.36 -10.70
N ASP A 197 -18.63 12.81 -9.51
CA ASP A 197 -19.95 12.47 -8.95
C ASP A 197 -20.19 10.95 -8.91
N THR A 198 -19.14 10.20 -8.54
CA THR A 198 -19.22 8.74 -8.47
C THR A 198 -20.08 8.33 -7.28
N ARG A 199 -20.67 7.13 -7.36
CA ARG A 199 -21.43 6.56 -6.24
C ARG A 199 -20.68 5.47 -5.51
N LEU A 200 -19.73 4.85 -6.19
CA LEU A 200 -19.00 3.69 -5.71
C LEU A 200 -17.49 3.90 -5.94
N MET A 201 -16.69 3.37 -5.02
CA MET A 201 -15.25 3.20 -5.19
C MET A 201 -14.90 1.73 -5.03
N GLY A 202 -13.99 1.26 -5.89
CA GLY A 202 -13.38 -0.05 -5.78
C GLY A 202 -12.47 -0.11 -4.56
N ASN A 203 -12.72 -1.10 -3.71
CA ASN A 203 -11.90 -1.43 -2.58
C ASN A 203 -11.72 -2.94 -2.57
N PHE A 204 -10.57 -3.40 -3.04
CA PHE A 204 -10.31 -4.81 -3.26
C PHE A 204 -9.33 -5.36 -2.23
N HIS A 205 -9.60 -6.57 -1.72
CA HIS A 205 -8.73 -7.30 -0.81
C HIS A 205 -8.94 -8.82 -0.99
N PRO A 206 -7.97 -9.67 -0.64
CA PRO A 206 -8.05 -11.11 -0.91
C PRO A 206 -8.62 -11.95 0.23
N PHE A 207 -9.00 -11.34 1.35
CA PHE A 207 -9.25 -12.05 2.62
C PHE A 207 -10.35 -13.12 2.56
N ASP A 208 -11.29 -13.04 1.62
CA ASP A 208 -12.37 -14.03 1.46
C ASP A 208 -11.96 -15.30 0.71
N ARG A 209 -10.79 -15.31 0.06
CA ARG A 209 -10.34 -16.40 -0.81
C ARG A 209 -8.96 -16.95 -0.45
N ILE A 210 -8.38 -16.48 0.65
CA ILE A 210 -7.06 -16.88 1.09
C ILE A 210 -7.12 -17.80 2.30
N ASP A 211 -6.11 -18.65 2.42
CA ASP A 211 -5.87 -19.46 3.61
C ASP A 211 -5.10 -18.63 4.66
N PRO A 212 -5.70 -18.31 5.82
CA PRO A 212 -5.04 -17.54 6.88
C PRO A 212 -4.03 -18.38 7.68
N ASP A 213 -4.00 -19.71 7.53
CA ASP A 213 -2.98 -20.59 8.11
C ASP A 213 -1.68 -20.59 7.31
N GLN A 214 -1.65 -19.97 6.13
CA GLN A 214 -0.45 -19.75 5.33
C GLN A 214 0.03 -18.30 5.47
N PRO A 215 1.04 -18.02 6.32
CA PRO A 215 1.59 -16.67 6.46
C PRO A 215 2.06 -16.11 5.11
N GLN A 216 1.62 -14.90 4.81
CA GLN A 216 1.88 -14.27 3.52
C GLN A 216 1.77 -12.75 3.60
N THR A 217 2.49 -12.04 2.74
CA THR A 217 2.46 -10.57 2.64
C THR A 217 2.25 -10.12 1.20
N ARG A 218 1.59 -8.97 1.03
CA ARG A 218 1.28 -8.34 -0.26
C ARG A 218 1.47 -6.84 -0.16
N VAL A 219 2.01 -6.22 -1.21
CA VAL A 219 1.96 -4.77 -1.36
C VAL A 219 0.57 -4.29 -1.77
N ILE A 220 0.23 -3.07 -1.35
CA ILE A 220 -1.02 -2.42 -1.71
C ILE A 220 -0.83 -1.54 -2.96
N PHE A 221 -1.85 -1.51 -3.80
CA PHE A 221 -1.92 -0.72 -5.01
C PHE A 221 -2.99 0.36 -4.90
N LEU A 222 -2.66 1.56 -5.37
CA LEU A 222 -3.59 2.66 -5.53
C LEU A 222 -3.82 2.91 -7.02
N ALA A 223 -5.01 2.57 -7.53
CA ALA A 223 -5.35 2.85 -8.91
C ALA A 223 -5.50 4.37 -9.12
N GLY A 224 -5.21 4.83 -10.33
CA GLY A 224 -5.70 6.11 -10.82
C GLY A 224 -6.34 5.91 -12.17
N ASN A 225 -7.25 6.82 -12.50
CA ASN A 225 -7.98 6.77 -13.75
C ASN A 225 -8.18 8.20 -14.29
N LYS A 226 -8.60 8.27 -15.54
CA LYS A 226 -9.07 9.50 -16.19
C LYS A 226 -10.61 9.49 -16.29
N GLY A 227 -11.31 9.22 -15.19
CA GLY A 227 -12.77 9.20 -15.14
C GLY A 227 -13.39 7.99 -15.84
N GLY A 228 -13.10 6.78 -15.36
CA GLY A 228 -13.65 5.52 -15.90
C GLY A 228 -12.86 4.91 -17.06
N VAL A 229 -11.78 5.56 -17.49
CA VAL A 229 -10.77 5.02 -18.41
C VAL A 229 -9.52 4.70 -17.59
N GLY A 230 -9.07 3.44 -17.61
CA GLY A 230 -7.82 3.05 -16.97
C GLY A 230 -6.66 3.92 -17.48
N SER A 231 -5.71 4.27 -16.62
CA SER A 231 -4.61 5.18 -16.98
C SER A 231 -3.72 4.65 -18.13
N GLU A 232 -3.83 3.37 -18.46
CA GLU A 232 -3.06 2.69 -19.52
C GLU A 232 -3.96 1.97 -20.57
N GLY A 233 -5.27 2.25 -20.62
CA GLY A 233 -6.18 1.71 -21.65
C GLY A 233 -7.67 1.77 -21.30
N ASP A 234 -8.53 1.47 -22.29
CA ASP A 234 -10.00 1.44 -22.20
C ASP A 234 -10.51 0.26 -21.34
N TYR A 235 -10.16 0.26 -20.06
CA TYR A 235 -10.85 -0.55 -19.07
C TYR A 235 -12.16 0.18 -18.72
N PHE A 236 -13.28 -0.32 -19.24
CA PHE A 236 -14.63 0.16 -18.93
C PHE A 236 -14.99 -0.16 -17.48
N TYR A 237 -14.43 0.59 -16.53
CA TYR A 237 -15.03 0.73 -15.21
C TYR A 237 -16.24 1.66 -15.40
N GLY A 238 -17.45 1.23 -15.01
CA GLY A 238 -18.69 1.94 -15.32
C GLY A 238 -18.63 3.43 -14.93
N TYR A 239 -19.44 4.26 -15.61
CA TYR A 239 -19.45 5.73 -15.43
C TYR A 239 -19.67 6.20 -13.97
N ASP A 240 -20.15 5.31 -13.10
CA ASP A 240 -20.46 5.53 -11.68
C ASP A 240 -19.44 4.94 -10.69
N SER A 241 -18.31 4.39 -11.19
CA SER A 241 -17.36 3.62 -10.40
C SER A 241 -15.90 3.74 -10.84
N ASP A 242 -14.94 3.62 -9.91
CA ASP A 242 -13.50 3.61 -10.20
C ASP A 242 -12.77 2.58 -9.31
N TYR A 243 -11.69 1.93 -9.79
CA TYR A 243 -11.02 0.80 -9.14
C TYR A 243 -10.45 1.13 -7.75
N GLY A 244 -10.09 2.39 -7.48
CA GLY A 244 -9.72 2.87 -6.15
C GLY A 244 -8.47 2.20 -5.57
N ILE A 245 -8.63 1.27 -4.63
CA ILE A 245 -7.53 0.60 -3.91
C ILE A 245 -7.61 -0.91 -4.10
N GLY A 246 -6.46 -1.57 -4.26
CA GLY A 246 -6.40 -3.04 -4.36
C GLY A 246 -5.27 -3.67 -3.56
N GLY A 247 -5.61 -4.69 -2.77
CA GLY A 247 -4.68 -5.63 -2.12
C GLY A 247 -4.41 -6.89 -2.95
N TYR A 248 -4.70 -6.86 -4.26
CA TYR A 248 -4.46 -7.96 -5.20
C TYR A 248 -3.16 -7.81 -6.00
N ALA A 249 -2.35 -6.81 -5.69
CA ALA A 249 -1.17 -6.48 -6.48
C ALA A 249 -0.28 -7.72 -6.66
N HIS A 250 0.05 -8.00 -7.92
CA HIS A 250 0.96 -9.09 -8.25
C HIS A 250 2.38 -8.67 -7.88
N MET A 251 3.06 -9.52 -7.11
CA MET A 251 4.45 -9.37 -6.65
C MET A 251 5.51 -9.41 -7.77
N ILE A 252 5.09 -9.39 -9.03
CA ILE A 252 5.93 -9.58 -10.21
C ILE A 252 5.49 -8.57 -11.25
N GLY A 253 6.45 -7.79 -11.77
CA GLY A 253 6.23 -6.89 -12.90
C GLY A 253 6.60 -5.44 -12.60
N ILE A 254 5.70 -4.54 -12.97
CA ILE A 254 5.90 -3.10 -13.05
C ILE A 254 5.50 -2.39 -11.74
N ALA A 255 6.23 -1.34 -11.36
CA ALA A 255 5.89 -0.50 -10.21
C ALA A 255 6.01 0.99 -10.53
N ARG A 256 5.21 1.78 -9.80
CA ARG A 256 5.26 3.24 -9.80
C ARG A 256 5.26 3.74 -8.36
N TYR A 257 6.42 4.07 -7.82
CA TYR A 257 6.56 4.62 -6.47
C TYR A 257 6.62 6.15 -6.51
N VAL A 258 6.23 6.79 -5.42
CA VAL A 258 6.47 8.21 -5.17
C VAL A 258 7.55 8.31 -4.10
N ALA A 259 8.69 8.88 -4.44
CA ALA A 259 9.79 9.12 -3.51
C ALA A 259 9.85 10.62 -3.15
N VAL A 260 10.11 10.91 -1.88
CA VAL A 260 10.16 12.26 -1.33
C VAL A 260 11.50 12.45 -0.64
N ALA A 261 12.23 13.48 -1.04
CA ALA A 261 13.52 13.83 -0.45
C ALA A 261 13.43 15.19 0.28
N PRO A 262 14.19 15.40 1.36
CA PRO A 262 14.42 16.75 1.88
C PRO A 262 15.07 17.59 0.78
N ARG A 263 14.76 18.89 0.74
CA ARG A 263 15.44 19.77 -0.22
C ARG A 263 16.92 19.84 0.19
N ASP A 264 17.84 19.34 -0.64
CA ASP A 264 19.23 19.78 -0.57
C ASP A 264 19.70 20.35 -1.91
N VAL A 265 20.29 21.54 -1.83
CA VAL A 265 20.63 22.46 -2.93
C VAL A 265 21.93 22.04 -3.62
N SER A 266 22.28 20.76 -3.57
CA SER A 266 23.63 20.28 -3.87
C SER A 266 23.73 19.10 -4.86
N VAL A 267 22.61 18.54 -5.35
CA VAL A 267 22.65 17.65 -6.54
C VAL A 267 22.74 18.50 -7.81
N ARG A 268 23.93 19.08 -8.01
CA ARG A 268 24.39 19.51 -9.34
C ARG A 268 24.54 18.29 -10.23
N GLY A 269 23.54 18.05 -11.07
CA GLY A 269 23.54 17.09 -12.19
C GLY A 269 22.26 16.28 -12.16
N LEU A 270 21.21 16.58 -12.90
CA LEU A 270 21.13 17.07 -14.28
C LEU A 270 20.10 18.20 -14.39
N ARG A 271 20.47 19.19 -15.20
CA ARG A 271 19.62 20.32 -15.58
C ARG A 271 18.31 19.84 -16.22
N GLY A 272 17.22 20.38 -15.71
CA GLY A 272 16.08 20.91 -16.46
C GLY A 272 15.31 19.93 -17.33
N GLN A 273 14.10 19.58 -16.90
CA GLN A 273 12.95 19.58 -17.80
C GLN A 273 11.79 20.23 -17.07
N ASP A 274 11.50 21.47 -17.47
CA ASP A 274 10.15 22.02 -17.42
C ASP A 274 9.24 21.05 -18.17
N PHE A 275 8.14 20.63 -17.55
CA PHE A 275 7.07 19.92 -18.23
C PHE A 275 5.97 20.94 -18.53
N GLU A 276 5.99 21.44 -19.77
CA GLU A 276 4.76 21.82 -20.48
C GLU A 276 3.93 20.57 -20.83
#